data_AF-A0A454JJ48-F1
#
_entry.id   AF-A0A454JJ48-F1
#
_cell.length_a   1.000
_cell.length_b   1.000
_cell.length_c   1.000
_cell.angle_alpha   90.00
_cell.angle_beta   90.00
_cell.angle_gamma   90.00
#
_symmetry.space_group_name_H-M   'P 1'
#
loop_
_entity.id
_entity.type
_entity.pdbx_description
1 polymer ?
#
loop_
_entity_poly.entity_id
_entity_poly.type
_entity_poly.pdbx_seq_one_letter_code
_entity_poly.pdbx_strand_id
1 'polypeptide(L)'
;MPKPSPVFNTASDQPLALSGRWRVDIPKALWPEFEAYIWQHHRGFLLLTNIIAALAFFSYVLADALLIPDMAQASLLLRSVLLLVAMLDIWLVFGRRRRNILLLDQLMPLHDLIATVAWFELLKRSHSPDVPTFLYASLIFIVFANLGVRVSFKGALASSLAISLVIIGNVALMNPHDSKPLLVFSLVYLPVLLFCLFMSWNTTSSVRLAFYASQEEARRKNELSSLNRRLQMLASTDALTQVGNRRAFDLQLEQLWLQMSQHGRPFALLLVDIDFFKPYNDHYGHLAGDHVLAEVASAMVNSLRSGQARAFRYGGEEFAILLQSGRQDELRRIGQRLLQQVAALQVEHHHRPDGPPHLTISVGAALSSLPGLRDATDLLACCDRMLYRAKQQGRNQLQLATDDMVAGRD
;
A
#
# COMPACT_ATOMS: atom_id res chain seq x y z
N MET A 1 13.00 30.20 8.00
CA MET A 1 12.86 29.11 7.02
C MET A 1 13.63 27.91 7.53
N PRO A 2 12.99 26.78 7.85
CA PRO A 2 13.73 25.58 8.22
C PRO A 2 14.36 24.99 6.96
N LYS A 3 15.66 24.67 7.05
CA LYS A 3 16.41 23.97 5.99
C LYS A 3 15.68 22.66 5.63
N PRO A 4 15.63 22.28 4.35
CA PRO A 4 15.14 20.95 3.97
C PRO A 4 16.07 19.90 4.60
N SER A 5 15.45 18.97 5.34
CA SER A 5 16.09 17.78 5.88
C SER A 5 16.77 16.99 4.76
N PRO A 6 17.92 16.34 5.02
CA PRO A 6 18.65 15.63 3.98
C PRO A 6 17.79 14.48 3.45
N VAL A 7 17.60 14.49 2.13
CA VAL A 7 17.09 13.34 1.38
C VAL A 7 17.96 12.14 1.76
N PHE A 8 17.32 11.07 2.23
CA PHE A 8 17.99 9.80 2.48
C PHE A 8 18.72 9.37 1.20
N ASN A 9 20.04 9.49 1.21
CA ASN A 9 20.91 8.89 0.21
C ASN A 9 21.02 7.39 0.52
N THR A 10 19.94 6.65 0.23
CA THR A 10 20.00 5.18 0.14
C THR A 10 20.44 4.83 -1.27
N ALA A 11 21.33 3.85 -1.41
CA ALA A 11 21.93 3.40 -2.66
C ALA A 11 20.96 2.75 -3.67
N SER A 12 19.72 3.25 -3.78
CA SER A 12 18.59 2.73 -4.54
C SER A 12 18.19 3.59 -5.75
N ASP A 13 18.96 4.63 -6.07
CA ASP A 13 18.61 5.63 -7.09
C ASP A 13 18.97 5.27 -8.54
N GLN A 14 19.47 4.06 -8.79
CA GLN A 14 19.57 3.58 -10.17
C GLN A 14 18.24 2.96 -10.59
N PRO A 15 17.62 3.40 -11.70
CA PRO A 15 16.54 2.63 -12.30
C PRO A 15 17.08 1.23 -12.53
N LEU A 16 16.38 0.22 -12.01
CA LEU A 16 16.68 -1.18 -12.29
C LEU A 16 16.49 -1.36 -13.80
N ALA A 17 17.58 -1.13 -14.55
CA ALA A 17 17.65 -1.46 -15.95
C ALA A 17 17.45 -2.97 -16.03
N LEU A 18 16.21 -3.38 -16.32
CA LEU A 18 15.82 -4.76 -16.63
C LEU A 18 16.40 -5.21 -17.98
N SER A 19 17.60 -4.74 -18.33
CA SER A 19 18.32 -5.11 -19.53
C SER A 19 19.17 -6.34 -19.25
N GLY A 20 18.62 -7.51 -19.58
CA GLY A 20 19.41 -8.66 -20.05
C GLY A 20 20.37 -9.34 -19.06
N ARG A 21 20.19 -9.20 -17.74
CA ARG A 21 21.00 -9.96 -16.79
C ARG A 21 20.35 -11.29 -16.44
N TRP A 22 20.90 -12.35 -17.00
CA TRP A 22 20.68 -13.78 -16.68
C TRP A 22 20.95 -14.15 -15.20
N ARG A 23 21.36 -13.18 -14.37
CA ARG A 23 21.44 -13.25 -12.91
C ARG A 23 20.91 -11.97 -12.31
N VAL A 24 19.70 -12.06 -11.78
CA VAL A 24 19.18 -11.03 -10.88
C VAL A 24 19.49 -11.52 -9.47
N ASP A 25 20.61 -11.06 -8.92
CA ASP A 25 20.95 -11.30 -7.51
C ASP A 25 20.39 -10.17 -6.67
N ILE A 26 19.86 -10.52 -5.50
CA ILE A 26 19.22 -9.54 -4.63
C ILE A 26 20.29 -9.04 -3.64
N PRO A 27 20.51 -7.72 -3.57
CA PRO A 27 21.43 -7.12 -2.61
C PRO A 27 21.08 -7.52 -1.18
N LYS A 28 22.11 -7.72 -0.33
CA LYS A 28 21.93 -8.08 1.09
C LYS A 28 21.03 -7.10 1.86
N ALA A 29 20.98 -5.83 1.45
CA ALA A 29 20.11 -4.83 2.05
C ALA A 29 18.60 -5.11 1.83
N LEU A 30 18.24 -5.70 0.69
CA LEU A 30 16.85 -6.01 0.32
C LEU A 30 16.41 -7.42 0.74
N TRP A 31 17.29 -8.18 1.41
CA TRP A 31 16.99 -9.55 1.86
C TRP A 31 15.81 -9.65 2.83
N PRO A 32 15.68 -8.78 3.85
CA PRO A 32 14.51 -8.80 4.73
C PRO A 32 13.19 -8.58 3.97
N GLU A 33 13.19 -7.69 2.98
CA GLU A 33 12.01 -7.40 2.14
C GLU A 33 11.70 -8.55 1.20
N PHE A 34 12.72 -9.18 0.61
CA PHE A 34 12.56 -10.37 -0.21
C PHE A 34 12.02 -11.56 0.60
N GLU A 35 12.54 -11.79 1.81
CA GLU A 35 12.03 -12.83 2.71
C GLU A 35 10.56 -12.60 3.06
N ALA A 36 10.17 -11.36 3.38
CA ALA A 36 8.79 -11.00 3.63
C ALA A 36 7.90 -11.24 2.39
N TYR A 37 8.40 -10.90 1.20
CA TYR A 37 7.70 -11.13 -0.06
C TYR A 37 7.44 -12.63 -0.31
N ILE A 38 8.46 -13.49 -0.16
CA ILE A 38 8.30 -14.95 -0.33
C ILE A 38 7.33 -15.50 0.71
N TRP A 39 7.44 -15.07 1.96
CA TRP A 39 6.54 -15.54 3.02
C TRP A 39 5.08 -15.15 2.74
N GLN A 40 4.84 -13.93 2.26
CA GLN A 40 3.48 -13.45 1.97
C GLN A 40 2.88 -14.14 0.72
N HIS A 41 3.66 -14.35 -0.33
CA HIS A 41 3.13 -14.78 -1.63
C HIS A 41 3.32 -16.28 -1.93
N HIS A 42 4.31 -16.94 -1.32
CA HIS A 42 4.71 -18.30 -1.68
C HIS A 42 4.68 -19.31 -0.54
N ARG A 43 4.41 -18.91 0.71
CA ARG A 43 4.31 -19.85 1.84
C ARG A 43 3.30 -20.98 1.59
N GLY A 44 2.11 -20.64 1.10
CA GLY A 44 1.06 -21.64 0.82
C GLY A 44 1.50 -22.65 -0.25
N PHE A 45 2.15 -22.17 -1.30
CA PHE A 45 2.71 -23.03 -2.35
C PHE A 45 3.81 -23.96 -1.81
N LEU A 46 4.74 -23.44 -1.01
CA LEU A 46 5.81 -24.24 -0.41
C LEU A 46 5.26 -25.32 0.53
N LEU A 47 4.23 -24.99 1.32
CA LEU A 47 3.56 -25.97 2.18
C LEU A 47 2.87 -27.06 1.34
N LEU A 48 2.10 -26.67 0.34
CA LEU A 48 1.36 -27.59 -0.53
C LEU A 48 2.31 -28.54 -1.27
N THR A 49 3.40 -28.03 -1.83
CA THR A 49 4.39 -28.86 -2.53
C THR A 49 5.09 -29.86 -1.61
N ASN A 50 5.44 -29.46 -0.39
CA ASN A 50 6.00 -30.39 0.60
C ASN A 50 4.99 -31.51 0.97
N ILE A 51 3.71 -31.18 1.15
CA ILE A 51 2.67 -32.18 1.44
C ILE A 51 2.47 -33.12 0.24
N ILE A 52 2.37 -32.58 -0.98
CA ILE A 52 2.22 -33.38 -2.20
C ILE A 52 3.41 -34.31 -2.39
N ALA A 53 4.64 -33.82 -2.20
CA ALA A 53 5.85 -34.63 -2.31
C ALA A 53 5.86 -35.76 -1.26
N ALA A 54 5.46 -35.48 -0.02
CA ALA A 54 5.37 -36.49 1.03
C ALA A 54 4.32 -37.57 0.72
N LEU A 55 3.15 -37.19 0.20
CA LEU A 55 2.10 -38.13 -0.21
C LEU A 55 2.54 -38.96 -1.43
N ALA A 56 3.17 -38.33 -2.41
CA ALA A 56 3.68 -39.01 -3.58
C ALA A 56 4.84 -39.95 -3.23
N PHE A 57 5.71 -39.58 -2.29
CA PHE A 57 6.72 -40.49 -1.74
C PHE A 57 6.07 -41.68 -1.04
N PHE A 58 5.01 -41.47 -0.26
CA PHE A 58 4.34 -42.58 0.43
C PHE A 58 3.60 -43.51 -0.53
N SER A 59 3.01 -43.00 -1.62
CA SER A 59 2.27 -43.83 -2.59
C SER A 59 3.13 -44.90 -3.27
N TYR A 60 4.45 -44.71 -3.34
CA TYR A 60 5.38 -45.70 -3.88
C TYR A 60 5.48 -46.98 -3.03
N VAL A 61 4.95 -47.02 -1.81
CA VAL A 61 4.76 -48.31 -1.09
C VAL A 61 4.02 -49.31 -1.96
N LEU A 62 3.02 -48.85 -2.74
CA LEU A 62 2.27 -49.71 -3.64
C LEU A 62 3.15 -50.24 -4.79
N ALA A 63 3.99 -49.38 -5.37
CA ALA A 63 4.92 -49.77 -6.41
C ALA A 63 5.96 -50.78 -5.89
N ASP A 64 6.50 -50.54 -4.69
CA ASP A 64 7.42 -51.45 -4.02
C ASP A 64 6.74 -52.81 -3.78
N ALA A 65 5.49 -52.84 -3.29
CA ALA A 65 4.76 -54.08 -3.04
C ALA A 65 4.40 -54.87 -4.30
N LEU A 66 4.15 -54.19 -5.42
CA LEU A 66 3.81 -54.83 -6.70
C LEU A 66 5.04 -55.34 -7.46
N LEU A 67 6.13 -54.57 -7.46
CA LEU A 67 7.32 -54.86 -8.27
C LEU A 67 8.38 -55.64 -7.48
N ILE A 68 8.50 -55.40 -6.18
CA ILE A 68 9.52 -56.04 -5.34
C ILE A 68 8.89 -56.49 -4.00
N PRO A 69 8.07 -57.56 -4.02
CA PRO A 69 7.25 -57.95 -2.87
C PRO A 69 8.06 -58.32 -1.62
N ASP A 70 9.29 -58.79 -1.77
CA ASP A 70 10.18 -59.19 -0.67
C ASP A 70 10.61 -58.01 0.21
N MET A 71 10.57 -56.78 -0.30
CA MET A 71 10.86 -55.57 0.49
C MET A 71 9.62 -54.82 0.99
N ALA A 72 8.40 -55.28 0.67
CA ALA A 72 7.17 -54.51 0.87
C ALA A 72 6.95 -54.06 2.32
N GLN A 73 7.12 -54.96 3.29
CA GLN A 73 6.93 -54.64 4.72
C GLN A 73 8.00 -53.68 5.24
N ALA A 74 9.26 -53.89 4.85
CA ALA A 74 10.36 -53.02 5.24
C ALA A 74 10.24 -51.62 4.60
N SER A 75 9.77 -51.54 3.34
CA SER A 75 9.44 -50.27 2.69
C SER A 75 8.32 -49.52 3.41
N LEU A 76 7.20 -50.21 3.71
CA LEU A 76 6.06 -49.60 4.40
C LEU A 76 6.49 -49.01 5.76
N LEU A 77 7.26 -49.76 6.55
CA LEU A 77 7.77 -49.27 7.83
C LEU A 77 8.68 -48.05 7.66
N LEU A 78 9.68 -48.14 6.78
CA LEU A 78 10.64 -47.08 6.52
C LEU A 78 9.94 -45.78 6.06
N ARG A 79 9.06 -45.88 5.06
CA ARG A 79 8.35 -44.72 4.51
C ARG A 79 7.37 -44.13 5.52
N SER A 80 6.72 -44.95 6.36
CA SER A 80 5.85 -44.46 7.44
C SER A 80 6.63 -43.63 8.46
N VAL A 81 7.81 -44.09 8.87
CA VAL A 81 8.68 -43.35 9.79
C VAL A 81 9.15 -42.04 9.16
N LEU A 82 9.65 -42.09 7.92
CA LEU A 82 10.11 -40.89 7.20
C LEU A 82 8.97 -39.88 6.97
N LEU A 83 7.75 -40.35 6.68
CA LEU A 83 6.57 -39.50 6.53
C LEU A 83 6.23 -38.78 7.84
N LEU A 84 6.24 -39.50 8.97
CA LEU A 84 5.97 -38.89 10.28
C LEU A 84 7.01 -37.82 10.63
N VAL A 85 8.30 -38.08 10.35
CA VAL A 85 9.38 -37.09 10.53
C VAL A 85 9.16 -35.88 9.62
N ALA A 86 8.86 -36.10 8.34
CA ALA A 86 8.59 -35.02 7.40
C ALA A 86 7.38 -34.16 7.81
N MET A 87 6.29 -34.78 8.29
CA MET A 87 5.12 -34.07 8.80
C MET A 87 5.44 -33.25 10.05
N LEU A 88 6.24 -33.80 10.98
CA LEU A 88 6.69 -33.08 12.17
C LEU A 88 7.56 -31.88 11.79
N ASP A 89 8.49 -32.06 10.86
CA ASP A 89 9.36 -30.99 10.36
C ASP A 89 8.54 -29.89 9.68
N ILE A 90 7.61 -30.25 8.79
CA ILE A 90 6.70 -29.28 8.15
C ILE A 90 5.92 -28.52 9.22
N TRP A 91 5.35 -29.20 10.20
CA TRP A 91 4.62 -28.56 11.30
C TRP A 91 5.51 -27.59 12.11
N LEU A 92 6.74 -28.00 12.47
CA LEU A 92 7.68 -27.16 13.21
C LEU A 92 8.16 -25.96 12.39
N VAL A 93 8.43 -26.14 11.09
CA VAL A 93 8.98 -25.10 10.22
C VAL A 93 7.88 -24.12 9.79
N PHE A 94 6.71 -24.59 9.38
CA PHE A 94 5.59 -23.74 8.93
C PHE A 94 4.69 -23.24 10.06
N GLY A 95 4.68 -23.90 11.23
CA GLY A 95 3.89 -23.49 12.40
C GLY A 95 4.47 -22.30 13.15
N ARG A 96 5.76 -21.99 12.98
CA ARG A 96 6.41 -20.83 13.61
C ARG A 96 6.51 -19.66 12.61
N ARG A 97 6.10 -18.47 13.04
CA ARG A 97 5.99 -17.24 12.22
C ARG A 97 7.34 -16.60 11.79
N ARG A 98 8.48 -17.12 12.28
CA ARG A 98 9.83 -16.54 12.06
C ARG A 98 10.90 -17.62 11.85
N ARG A 99 10.84 -18.37 10.76
CA ARG A 99 11.95 -19.26 10.36
C ARG A 99 12.59 -18.77 9.07
N ASN A 100 13.88 -19.09 8.95
CA ASN A 100 14.71 -18.76 7.80
C ASN A 100 14.06 -19.29 6.51
N ILE A 101 13.81 -18.42 5.53
CA ILE A 101 13.13 -18.79 4.28
C ILE A 101 13.91 -19.84 3.49
N LEU A 102 15.24 -19.84 3.63
CA LEU A 102 16.10 -20.85 3.01
C LEU A 102 15.82 -22.24 3.58
N LEU A 103 15.55 -22.35 4.89
CA LEU A 103 15.23 -23.63 5.50
C LEU A 103 13.87 -24.16 5.01
N LEU A 104 12.88 -23.28 4.82
CA LEU A 104 11.59 -23.65 4.23
C LEU A 104 11.75 -24.18 2.81
N ASP A 105 12.58 -23.51 2.01
CA ASP A 105 12.85 -23.84 0.62
C ASP A 105 13.67 -25.14 0.45
N GLN A 106 14.54 -25.45 1.42
CA GLN A 106 15.44 -26.61 1.40
C GLN A 106 14.92 -27.82 2.18
N LEU A 107 13.72 -27.75 2.74
CA LEU A 107 13.16 -28.84 3.56
C LEU A 107 12.91 -30.11 2.75
N MET A 108 12.13 -29.99 1.66
CA MET A 108 11.83 -31.11 0.76
C MET A 108 13.10 -31.72 0.14
N PRO A 109 14.05 -30.95 -0.45
CA PRO A 109 15.31 -31.52 -0.94
C PRO A 109 16.11 -32.30 0.11
N LEU A 110 16.08 -31.86 1.38
CA LEU A 110 16.74 -32.57 2.47
C LEU A 110 16.05 -33.90 2.79
N HIS A 111 14.72 -33.92 2.84
CA HIS A 111 13.95 -35.15 3.01
C HIS A 111 14.16 -36.11 1.84
N ASP A 112 14.19 -35.61 0.60
CA ASP A 112 14.44 -36.42 -0.60
C ASP A 112 15.83 -37.06 -0.59
N LEU A 113 16.87 -36.37 -0.10
CA LEU A 113 18.21 -36.94 0.05
C LEU A 113 18.21 -38.11 1.05
N ILE A 114 17.59 -37.93 2.22
CA ILE A 114 17.49 -38.97 3.25
C ILE A 114 16.70 -40.17 2.71
N ALA A 115 15.57 -39.90 2.04
CA ALA A 115 14.73 -40.92 1.43
C ALA A 115 15.47 -41.69 0.32
N THR A 116 16.27 -41.02 -0.49
CA THR A 116 17.10 -41.63 -1.55
C THR A 116 18.07 -42.63 -0.94
N VAL A 117 18.83 -42.22 0.09
CA VAL A 117 19.79 -43.11 0.78
C VAL A 117 19.07 -44.33 1.36
N ALA A 118 17.98 -44.10 2.09
CA ALA A 118 17.26 -45.17 2.76
C ALA A 118 16.62 -46.18 1.76
N TRP A 119 16.14 -45.70 0.62
CA TRP A 119 15.58 -46.55 -0.43
C TRP A 119 16.62 -47.44 -1.11
N PHE A 120 17.84 -46.92 -1.38
CA PHE A 120 18.93 -47.76 -1.89
C PHE A 120 19.41 -48.80 -0.89
N GLU A 121 19.46 -48.46 0.41
CA GLU A 121 19.80 -49.43 1.46
C GLU A 121 18.76 -50.55 1.58
N LEU A 122 17.50 -50.26 1.24
CA LEU A 122 16.47 -51.28 1.15
C LEU A 122 16.64 -52.16 -0.10
N LEU A 123 16.93 -51.55 -1.26
CA LEU A 123 17.15 -52.28 -2.52
C LEU A 123 18.28 -53.29 -2.46
N LYS A 124 19.41 -52.94 -1.82
CA LYS A 124 20.55 -53.85 -1.67
C LYS A 124 20.23 -55.13 -0.90
N ARG A 125 19.15 -55.15 -0.13
CA ARG A 125 18.73 -56.32 0.68
C ARG A 125 17.74 -57.23 -0.06
N SER A 126 17.19 -56.77 -1.18
CA SER A 126 16.23 -57.54 -1.97
C SER A 126 16.94 -58.57 -2.84
N HIS A 127 16.27 -59.70 -3.05
CA HIS A 127 16.71 -60.77 -3.94
C HIS A 127 15.89 -60.83 -5.24
N SER A 128 15.01 -59.84 -5.47
CA SER A 128 14.16 -59.81 -6.66
C SER A 128 14.98 -59.62 -7.94
N PRO A 129 14.68 -60.35 -9.03
CA PRO A 129 15.31 -60.14 -10.33
C PRO A 129 14.94 -58.79 -10.96
N ASP A 130 13.88 -58.14 -10.49
CA ASP A 130 13.36 -56.88 -11.06
C ASP A 130 14.07 -55.64 -10.53
N VAL A 131 14.98 -55.79 -9.55
CA VAL A 131 15.77 -54.68 -8.95
C VAL A 131 16.43 -53.79 -10.02
N PRO A 132 17.13 -54.32 -11.06
CA PRO A 132 17.77 -53.48 -12.07
C PRO A 132 16.79 -52.60 -12.86
N THR A 133 15.58 -53.11 -13.15
CA THR A 133 14.52 -52.35 -13.81
C THR A 133 13.92 -51.31 -12.87
N PHE A 134 13.83 -51.62 -11.57
CA PHE A 134 13.27 -50.70 -10.60
C PHE A 134 14.19 -49.53 -10.24
N LEU A 135 15.50 -49.61 -10.53
CA LEU A 135 16.44 -48.50 -10.35
C LEU A 135 15.99 -47.20 -11.02
N TYR A 136 15.29 -47.28 -12.17
CA TYR A 136 14.76 -46.10 -12.87
C TYR A 136 13.72 -45.32 -12.05
N ALA A 137 13.07 -45.95 -11.06
CA ALA A 137 12.15 -45.28 -10.15
C ALA A 137 12.84 -44.19 -9.31
N SER A 138 14.17 -44.27 -9.12
CA SER A 138 14.95 -43.26 -8.39
C SER A 138 14.93 -41.86 -9.02
N LEU A 139 14.53 -41.73 -10.29
CA LEU A 139 14.36 -40.44 -10.96
C LEU A 139 13.36 -39.54 -10.24
N ILE A 140 12.41 -40.10 -9.50
CA ILE A 140 11.42 -39.30 -8.77
C ILE A 140 12.07 -38.41 -7.71
N PHE A 141 13.16 -38.85 -7.09
CA PHE A 141 13.86 -38.09 -6.05
C PHE A 141 14.46 -36.80 -6.59
N ILE A 142 15.06 -36.82 -7.79
CA ILE A 142 15.63 -35.61 -8.37
C ILE A 142 14.55 -34.65 -8.86
N VAL A 143 13.42 -35.19 -9.33
CA VAL A 143 12.25 -34.40 -9.74
C VAL A 143 11.66 -33.68 -8.54
N PHE A 144 11.39 -34.40 -7.44
CA PHE A 144 10.86 -33.79 -6.22
C PHE A 144 11.83 -32.80 -5.61
N ALA A 145 13.11 -33.11 -5.50
CA ALA A 145 14.10 -32.20 -4.90
C ALA A 145 14.20 -30.84 -5.61
N ASN A 146 13.75 -30.72 -6.87
CA ASN A 146 13.78 -29.47 -7.62
C ASN A 146 12.41 -28.80 -7.80
N LEU A 147 11.30 -29.49 -7.54
CA LEU A 147 9.94 -29.00 -7.82
C LEU A 147 9.55 -27.76 -7.00
N GLY A 148 10.03 -27.70 -5.76
CA GLY A 148 9.63 -26.72 -4.75
C GLY A 148 10.59 -25.55 -4.57
N VAL A 149 11.77 -25.59 -5.21
CA VAL A 149 12.83 -24.61 -4.96
C VAL A 149 12.53 -23.27 -5.65
N ARG A 150 12.44 -22.21 -4.85
CA ARG A 150 12.09 -20.85 -5.28
C ARG A 150 13.05 -19.78 -4.78
N VAL A 151 13.80 -20.05 -3.72
CA VAL A 151 14.66 -19.05 -3.07
C VAL A 151 16.11 -19.15 -3.57
N SER A 152 16.70 -20.35 -3.53
CA SER A 152 18.14 -20.51 -3.78
C SER A 152 18.45 -21.60 -4.80
N PHE A 153 18.84 -21.19 -6.01
CA PHE A 153 19.38 -22.10 -7.02
C PHE A 153 20.66 -22.80 -6.55
N LYS A 154 21.50 -22.13 -5.73
CA LYS A 154 22.70 -22.77 -5.16
C LYS A 154 22.34 -23.93 -4.23
N GLY A 155 21.24 -23.80 -3.48
CA GLY A 155 20.69 -24.87 -2.66
C GLY A 155 20.23 -26.05 -3.51
N ALA A 156 19.42 -25.79 -4.54
CA ALA A 156 18.96 -26.81 -5.50
C ALA A 156 20.12 -27.54 -6.17
N LEU A 157 21.17 -26.82 -6.59
CA LEU A 157 22.34 -27.42 -7.22
C LEU A 157 23.08 -28.33 -6.22
N ALA A 158 23.28 -27.88 -4.99
CA ALA A 158 23.97 -28.66 -3.96
C ALA A 158 23.20 -29.93 -3.57
N SER A 159 21.88 -29.83 -3.35
CA SER A 159 21.04 -31.00 -3.04
C SER A 159 20.97 -31.97 -4.22
N SER A 160 20.83 -31.44 -5.45
CA SER A 160 20.83 -32.25 -6.66
C SER A 160 22.13 -33.03 -6.83
N LEU A 161 23.30 -32.39 -6.65
CA LEU A 161 24.59 -33.07 -6.72
C LEU A 161 24.74 -34.17 -5.66
N ALA A 162 24.27 -33.91 -4.43
CA ALA A 162 24.29 -34.92 -3.36
C ALA A 162 23.40 -36.13 -3.70
N ILE A 163 22.17 -35.89 -4.17
CA ILE A 163 21.23 -36.94 -4.59
C ILE A 163 21.80 -37.71 -5.79
N SER A 164 22.35 -37.02 -6.79
CA SER A 164 23.00 -37.65 -7.95
C SER A 164 24.17 -38.54 -7.54
N LEU A 165 25.00 -38.11 -6.59
CA LEU A 165 26.13 -38.90 -6.09
C LEU A 165 25.64 -40.20 -5.43
N VAL A 166 24.57 -40.13 -4.63
CA VAL A 166 23.96 -41.32 -4.02
C VAL A 166 23.39 -42.24 -5.10
N ILE A 167 22.61 -41.71 -6.04
CA ILE A 167 21.98 -42.51 -7.10
C ILE A 167 23.04 -43.19 -7.97
N ILE A 168 23.94 -42.42 -8.59
CA ILE A 168 24.95 -42.93 -9.53
C ILE A 168 25.92 -43.87 -8.81
N GLY A 169 26.35 -43.51 -7.60
CA GLY A 169 27.22 -44.35 -6.79
C GLY A 169 26.60 -45.71 -6.47
N ASN A 170 25.33 -45.75 -6.09
CA ASN A 170 24.65 -47.02 -5.81
C ASN A 170 24.39 -47.85 -7.07
N VAL A 171 24.02 -47.23 -8.19
CA VAL A 171 23.87 -47.95 -9.48
C VAL A 171 25.19 -48.62 -9.90
N ALA A 172 26.31 -47.92 -9.73
CA ALA A 172 27.64 -48.46 -10.01
C ALA A 172 28.03 -49.59 -9.05
N LEU A 173 27.78 -49.42 -7.75
CA LEU A 173 28.09 -50.44 -6.73
C LEU A 173 27.27 -51.72 -6.88
N MET A 174 26.03 -51.62 -7.37
CA MET A 174 25.15 -52.78 -7.61
C MET A 174 25.50 -53.53 -8.91
N ASN A 175 26.30 -52.93 -9.80
CA ASN A 175 26.71 -53.53 -11.08
C ASN A 175 28.24 -53.44 -11.28
N PRO A 176 29.07 -54.02 -10.39
CA PRO A 176 30.52 -53.80 -10.39
C PRO A 176 31.24 -54.41 -11.59
N HIS A 177 30.63 -55.39 -12.26
CA HIS A 177 31.24 -56.14 -13.36
C HIS A 177 30.62 -55.85 -14.74
N ASP A 178 29.58 -55.00 -14.81
CA ASP A 178 28.95 -54.61 -16.07
C ASP A 178 28.70 -53.10 -16.10
N SER A 179 29.32 -52.41 -17.06
CA SER A 179 29.17 -50.97 -17.25
C SER A 179 27.91 -50.59 -18.02
N LYS A 180 27.23 -51.53 -18.70
CA LYS A 180 26.06 -51.23 -19.54
C LYS A 180 24.88 -50.66 -18.74
N PRO A 181 24.46 -51.23 -17.59
CA PRO A 181 23.37 -50.67 -16.80
C PRO A 181 23.66 -49.24 -16.34
N LEU A 182 24.90 -48.97 -15.91
CA LEU A 182 25.32 -47.63 -15.50
C LEU A 182 25.27 -46.63 -16.66
N LEU A 183 25.69 -47.04 -17.86
CA LEU A 183 25.64 -46.21 -19.06
C LEU A 183 24.19 -45.87 -19.44
N VAL A 184 23.32 -46.88 -19.54
CA VAL A 184 21.91 -46.67 -19.91
C VAL A 184 21.21 -45.80 -18.86
N PHE A 185 21.43 -46.08 -17.58
CA PHE A 185 20.87 -45.27 -16.50
C PHE A 185 21.33 -43.80 -16.60
N SER A 186 22.64 -43.57 -16.82
CA SER A 186 23.20 -42.22 -16.95
C SER A 186 22.64 -41.46 -18.14
N LEU A 187 22.40 -42.14 -19.27
CA LEU A 187 21.78 -41.54 -20.47
C LEU A 187 20.35 -41.07 -20.24
N VAL A 188 19.59 -41.75 -19.38
CA VAL A 188 18.22 -41.35 -19.00
C VAL A 188 18.25 -40.29 -17.89
N TYR A 189 19.13 -40.45 -16.90
CA TYR A 189 19.21 -39.60 -15.73
C TYR A 189 19.71 -38.19 -16.05
N LEU A 190 20.75 -38.05 -16.89
CA LEU A 190 21.38 -36.77 -17.15
C LEU A 190 20.42 -35.74 -17.78
N PRO A 191 19.62 -36.06 -18.82
CA PRO A 191 18.62 -35.13 -19.35
C PRO A 191 17.59 -34.70 -18.31
N VAL A 192 17.13 -35.63 -17.47
CA VAL A 192 16.16 -35.33 -16.39
C VAL A 192 16.77 -34.37 -15.37
N LEU A 193 18.00 -34.63 -14.92
CA LEU A 193 18.73 -33.74 -14.00
C LEU A 193 18.89 -32.33 -14.59
N LEU A 194 19.35 -32.24 -15.85
CA LEU A 194 19.56 -30.95 -16.52
C LEU A 194 18.25 -30.17 -16.66
N PHE A 195 17.16 -30.85 -17.01
CA PHE A 195 15.84 -30.24 -17.10
C PHE A 195 15.34 -29.75 -15.72
N CYS A 196 15.49 -30.55 -14.67
CA CYS A 196 15.13 -30.17 -13.29
C CYS A 196 15.93 -28.95 -12.81
N LEU A 197 17.25 -28.92 -13.06
CA LEU A 197 18.09 -27.77 -12.71
C LEU A 197 17.72 -26.52 -13.51
N PHE A 198 17.42 -26.67 -14.80
CA PHE A 198 16.91 -25.56 -15.62
C PHE A 198 15.59 -25.01 -15.06
N MET A 199 14.65 -25.89 -14.69
CA MET A 199 13.38 -25.49 -14.08
C MET A 199 13.57 -24.78 -12.74
N SER A 200 14.49 -25.25 -11.89
CA SER A 200 14.82 -24.59 -10.62
C SER A 200 15.45 -23.22 -10.84
N TRP A 201 16.38 -23.11 -11.79
CA TRP A 201 16.97 -21.82 -12.17
C TRP A 201 15.91 -20.85 -12.73
N ASN A 202 15.06 -21.31 -13.64
CA ASN A 202 13.99 -20.49 -14.21
C ASN A 202 13.05 -19.99 -13.10
N THR A 203 12.58 -20.89 -12.23
CA THR A 203 11.67 -20.56 -11.13
C THR A 203 12.28 -19.55 -10.16
N THR A 204 13.51 -19.80 -9.70
CA THR A 204 14.21 -18.88 -8.78
C THR A 204 14.46 -17.51 -9.42
N SER A 205 14.76 -17.46 -10.73
CA SER A 205 14.94 -16.21 -11.46
C SER A 205 13.63 -15.44 -11.64
N SER A 206 12.55 -16.13 -12.01
CA SER A 206 11.22 -15.54 -12.17
C SER A 206 10.71 -14.91 -10.87
N VAL A 207 10.91 -15.59 -9.74
CA VAL A 207 10.50 -15.09 -8.42
C VAL A 207 11.27 -13.82 -8.04
N ARG A 208 12.59 -13.77 -8.29
CA ARG A 208 13.39 -12.56 -8.04
C ARG A 208 12.95 -11.41 -8.94
N LEU A 209 12.68 -11.67 -10.21
CA LEU A 209 12.18 -10.66 -11.15
C LEU A 209 10.81 -10.12 -10.71
N ALA A 210 9.91 -10.99 -10.26
CA ALA A 210 8.60 -10.60 -9.74
C ALA A 210 8.70 -9.70 -8.50
N PHE A 211 9.66 -9.99 -7.59
CA PHE A 211 9.95 -9.11 -6.46
C PHE A 211 10.36 -7.72 -6.91
N TYR A 212 11.31 -7.59 -7.84
CA TYR A 212 11.72 -6.27 -8.35
C TYR A 212 10.59 -5.52 -9.05
N ALA A 213 9.79 -6.22 -9.85
CA ALA A 213 8.62 -5.62 -10.49
C ALA A 213 7.64 -5.05 -9.45
N SER A 214 7.41 -5.78 -8.34
CA SER A 214 6.52 -5.33 -7.27
C SER A 214 7.05 -4.08 -6.55
N GLN A 215 8.37 -3.96 -6.37
CA GLN A 215 9.00 -2.78 -5.79
C GLN A 215 8.84 -1.55 -6.69
N GLU A 216 9.08 -1.72 -7.99
CA GLU A 216 8.97 -0.64 -8.97
C GLU A 216 7.52 -0.17 -9.15
N GLU A 217 6.56 -1.08 -9.06
CA GLU A 217 5.13 -0.74 -9.05
C GLU A 217 4.75 0.08 -7.81
N ALA A 218 5.20 -0.33 -6.62
CA ALA A 218 4.97 0.40 -5.39
C ALA A 218 5.57 1.82 -5.44
N ARG A 219 6.78 1.96 -5.97
CA ARG A 219 7.44 3.26 -6.20
C ARG A 219 6.61 4.16 -7.11
N ARG A 220 6.27 3.67 -8.31
CA ARG A 220 5.49 4.44 -9.30
C ARG A 220 4.13 4.87 -8.75
N LYS A 221 3.46 4.01 -7.99
CA LYS A 221 2.19 4.34 -7.33
C LYS A 221 2.34 5.48 -6.33
N ASN A 222 3.41 5.47 -5.54
CA ASN A 222 3.70 6.54 -4.58
C ASN A 222 4.03 7.86 -5.28
N GLU A 223 4.83 7.82 -6.35
CA GLU A 223 5.14 9.00 -7.16
C GLU A 223 3.88 9.60 -7.79
N LEU A 224 3.03 8.79 -8.42
CA LEU A 224 1.73 9.21 -8.98
C LEU A 224 0.83 9.82 -7.91
N SER A 225 0.73 9.21 -6.73
CA SER A 225 -0.02 9.76 -5.59
C SER A 225 0.50 11.14 -5.17
N SER A 226 1.82 11.32 -5.14
CA SER A 226 2.44 12.59 -4.77
C SER A 226 2.18 13.68 -5.81
N LEU A 227 2.27 13.35 -7.10
CA LEU A 227 2.03 14.27 -8.20
C LEU A 227 0.56 14.67 -8.28
N ASN A 228 -0.36 13.71 -8.11
CA ASN A 228 -1.79 13.98 -8.07
C ASN A 228 -2.14 14.93 -6.91
N ARG A 229 -1.57 14.72 -5.71
CA ARG A 229 -1.72 15.67 -4.60
C ARG A 229 -1.20 17.07 -4.95
N ARG A 230 -0.07 17.17 -5.64
CA ARG A 230 0.48 18.47 -6.09
C ARG A 230 -0.43 19.16 -7.12
N LEU A 231 -0.96 18.42 -8.08
CA LEU A 231 -1.93 18.95 -9.06
C LEU A 231 -3.20 19.43 -8.37
N GLN A 232 -3.71 18.67 -7.39
CA GLN A 232 -4.88 19.09 -6.61
C GLN A 232 -4.63 20.36 -5.81
N MET A 233 -3.41 20.54 -5.27
CA MET A 233 -3.03 21.81 -4.62
C MET A 233 -2.93 22.97 -5.61
N LEU A 234 -2.44 22.76 -6.82
CA LEU A 234 -2.40 23.80 -7.85
C LEU A 234 -3.81 24.21 -8.32
N ALA A 235 -4.76 23.27 -8.32
CA ALA A 235 -6.17 23.54 -8.62
C ALA A 235 -6.98 24.06 -7.41
N SER A 236 -6.34 24.57 -6.36
CA SER A 236 -6.99 25.01 -5.12
C SER A 236 -7.42 26.49 -5.11
N THR A 237 -7.18 27.21 -6.20
CA THR A 237 -7.48 28.65 -6.34
C THR A 237 -8.70 28.85 -7.22
N ASP A 238 -9.59 29.77 -6.85
CA ASP A 238 -10.68 30.24 -7.70
C ASP A 238 -10.13 31.17 -8.79
N ALA A 239 -10.41 30.87 -10.05
CA ALA A 239 -9.82 31.58 -11.18
C ALA A 239 -10.25 33.05 -11.27
N LEU A 240 -11.47 33.38 -10.82
CA LEU A 240 -12.02 34.74 -10.88
C LEU A 240 -11.44 35.61 -9.76
N THR A 241 -11.49 35.11 -8.53
CA THR A 241 -11.22 35.90 -7.33
C THR A 241 -9.81 35.73 -6.77
N GLN A 242 -9.05 34.75 -7.28
CA GLN A 242 -7.68 34.40 -6.85
C GLN A 242 -7.53 33.99 -5.38
N VAL A 243 -8.65 33.86 -4.64
CA VAL A 243 -8.69 33.26 -3.30
C VAL A 243 -8.82 31.73 -3.41
N GLY A 244 -8.78 31.01 -2.29
CA GLY A 244 -8.99 29.56 -2.34
C GLY A 244 -10.39 29.22 -2.88
N ASN A 245 -10.56 28.11 -3.59
CA ASN A 245 -11.89 27.66 -4.00
C ASN A 245 -12.58 26.83 -2.90
N ARG A 246 -13.84 26.44 -3.12
CA ARG A 246 -14.61 25.59 -2.20
C ARG A 246 -13.87 24.32 -1.79
N ARG A 247 -13.20 23.64 -2.73
CA ARG A 247 -12.43 22.42 -2.43
C ARG A 247 -11.27 22.71 -1.47
N ALA A 248 -10.58 23.83 -1.67
CA ALA A 248 -9.51 24.26 -0.77
C ALA A 248 -10.02 24.63 0.62
N PHE A 249 -11.21 25.23 0.67
CA PHE A 249 -11.91 25.53 1.92
C PHE A 249 -12.23 24.25 2.70
N ASP A 250 -12.90 23.28 2.09
CA ASP A 250 -13.32 22.04 2.74
C ASP A 250 -12.12 21.30 3.35
N LEU A 251 -11.02 21.15 2.58
CA LEU A 251 -9.78 20.52 3.04
C LEU A 251 -9.14 21.26 4.21
N GLN A 252 -9.11 22.59 4.17
CA GLN A 252 -8.47 23.38 5.23
C GLN A 252 -9.34 23.44 6.49
N LEU A 253 -10.67 23.44 6.36
CA LEU A 253 -11.61 23.37 7.47
C LEU A 253 -11.45 22.04 8.23
N GLU A 254 -11.43 20.91 7.53
CA GLU A 254 -11.19 19.59 8.15
C GLU A 254 -9.82 19.52 8.85
N GLN A 255 -8.78 20.04 8.20
CA GLN A 255 -7.43 20.07 8.78
C GLN A 255 -7.37 20.89 10.08
N LEU A 256 -8.00 22.07 10.10
CA LEU A 256 -8.03 22.93 11.29
C LEU A 256 -8.87 22.30 12.41
N TRP A 257 -9.97 21.62 12.07
CA TRP A 257 -10.78 20.87 13.04
C TRP A 257 -9.98 19.75 13.71
N LEU A 258 -9.23 18.97 12.92
CA LEU A 258 -8.36 17.93 13.45
C LEU A 258 -7.28 18.51 14.37
N GLN A 259 -6.66 19.64 13.99
CA GLN A 259 -5.67 20.31 14.83
C GLN A 259 -6.27 20.87 16.12
N MET A 260 -7.48 21.40 16.06
CA MET A 260 -8.20 21.91 17.23
C MET A 260 -8.53 20.78 18.21
N SER A 261 -9.09 19.67 17.72
CA SER A 261 -9.43 18.49 18.53
C SER A 261 -8.20 17.80 19.13
N GLN A 262 -7.08 17.74 18.41
CA GLN A 262 -5.86 17.06 18.89
C GLN A 262 -4.96 17.94 19.77
N HIS A 263 -4.91 19.25 19.52
CA HIS A 263 -3.94 20.15 20.14
C HIS A 263 -4.55 21.31 20.91
N GLY A 264 -5.89 21.40 20.98
CA GLY A 264 -6.58 22.49 21.66
C GLY A 264 -6.30 23.86 21.05
N ARG A 265 -6.07 23.93 19.72
CA ARG A 265 -5.80 25.17 19.00
C ARG A 265 -7.08 25.67 18.33
N PRO A 266 -7.86 26.57 18.97
CA PRO A 266 -9.09 27.06 18.38
C PRO A 266 -8.81 27.94 17.16
N PHE A 267 -9.74 27.85 16.21
CA PHE A 267 -9.86 28.72 15.05
C PHE A 267 -11.29 29.26 14.94
N ALA A 268 -11.49 30.24 14.07
CA ALA A 268 -12.80 30.81 13.75
C ALA A 268 -13.13 30.61 12.28
N LEU A 269 -14.43 30.50 12.00
CA LEU A 269 -14.98 30.50 10.65
C LEU A 269 -15.88 31.73 10.49
N LEU A 270 -15.75 32.39 9.35
CA LEU A 270 -16.67 33.43 8.89
C LEU A 270 -17.24 33.00 7.54
N LEU A 271 -18.56 33.06 7.39
CA LEU A 271 -19.24 33.04 6.10
C LEU A 271 -19.67 34.46 5.76
N VAL A 272 -19.43 34.85 4.52
CA VAL A 272 -19.69 36.18 4.00
C VAL A 272 -20.48 36.06 2.71
N ASP A 273 -21.48 36.90 2.55
CA ASP A 273 -22.32 36.93 1.36
C ASP A 273 -22.55 38.37 0.91
N ILE A 274 -22.51 38.60 -0.40
CA ILE A 274 -22.77 39.92 -0.98
C ILE A 274 -24.27 40.20 -1.00
N ASP A 275 -24.66 41.27 -0.31
CA ASP A 275 -26.07 41.65 -0.20
C ASP A 275 -26.64 42.06 -1.56
N PHE A 276 -27.76 41.43 -1.93
CA PHE A 276 -28.50 41.73 -3.17
C PHE A 276 -27.64 41.60 -4.43
N PHE A 277 -26.74 40.62 -4.48
CA PHE A 277 -25.88 40.39 -5.65
C PHE A 277 -26.66 39.97 -6.91
N LYS A 278 -27.74 39.18 -6.77
CA LYS A 278 -28.59 38.83 -7.92
C LYS A 278 -29.22 40.08 -8.58
N PRO A 279 -29.92 40.98 -7.85
CA PRO A 279 -30.37 42.26 -8.39
C PRO A 279 -29.25 43.11 -9.02
N TYR A 280 -28.03 43.05 -8.48
CA TYR A 280 -26.87 43.72 -9.07
C TYR A 280 -26.55 43.13 -10.45
N ASN A 281 -26.40 41.81 -10.55
CA ASN A 281 -26.12 41.12 -11.81
C ASN A 281 -27.21 41.32 -12.85
N ASP A 282 -28.48 41.29 -12.42
CA ASP A 282 -29.62 41.45 -13.32
C ASP A 282 -29.65 42.87 -13.93
N HIS A 283 -29.10 43.87 -13.24
CA HIS A 283 -29.05 45.26 -13.72
C HIS A 283 -27.75 45.60 -14.47
N TYR A 284 -26.59 45.33 -13.86
CA TYR A 284 -25.28 45.73 -14.40
C TYR A 284 -24.64 44.67 -15.30
N GLY A 285 -25.24 43.47 -15.37
CA GLY A 285 -24.76 42.34 -16.16
C GLY A 285 -23.70 41.50 -15.44
N HIS A 286 -23.56 40.25 -15.88
CA HIS A 286 -22.65 39.28 -15.25
C HIS A 286 -21.17 39.69 -15.26
N LEU A 287 -20.71 40.39 -16.31
CA LEU A 287 -19.32 40.87 -16.37
C LEU A 287 -19.01 41.90 -15.28
N ALA A 288 -19.96 42.80 -14.98
CA ALA A 288 -19.82 43.74 -13.87
C ALA A 288 -19.85 43.00 -12.53
N GLY A 289 -20.72 42.00 -12.40
CA GLY A 289 -20.75 41.10 -11.26
C GLY A 289 -19.43 40.40 -10.98
N ASP A 290 -18.81 39.84 -12.03
CA ASP A 290 -17.52 39.17 -11.94
C ASP A 290 -16.41 40.13 -11.48
N HIS A 291 -16.41 41.37 -11.97
CA HIS A 291 -15.49 42.40 -11.51
C HIS A 291 -15.68 42.73 -10.03
N VAL A 292 -16.93 42.91 -9.59
CA VAL A 292 -17.26 43.16 -8.18
C VAL A 292 -16.83 42.01 -7.29
N LEU A 293 -17.02 40.75 -7.73
CA LEU A 293 -16.55 39.59 -6.97
C LEU A 293 -15.04 39.61 -6.77
N ALA A 294 -14.27 39.97 -7.79
CA ALA A 294 -12.81 40.09 -7.70
C ALA A 294 -12.38 41.24 -6.78
N GLU A 295 -13.03 42.41 -6.87
CA GLU A 295 -12.76 43.57 -6.01
C GLU A 295 -13.08 43.29 -4.54
N VAL A 296 -14.25 42.70 -4.28
CA VAL A 296 -14.69 42.30 -2.94
C VAL A 296 -13.73 41.28 -2.35
N ALA A 297 -13.33 40.26 -3.11
CA ALA A 297 -12.35 39.27 -2.67
C ALA A 297 -11.00 39.93 -2.32
N SER A 298 -10.52 40.85 -3.16
CA SER A 298 -9.29 41.62 -2.92
C SER A 298 -9.39 42.47 -1.64
N ALA A 299 -10.51 43.18 -1.45
CA ALA A 299 -10.76 43.96 -0.24
C ALA A 299 -10.78 43.09 1.03
N MET A 300 -11.39 41.90 0.96
CA MET A 300 -11.34 40.93 2.05
C MET A 300 -9.92 40.48 2.34
N VAL A 301 -9.14 40.07 1.33
CA VAL A 301 -7.75 39.62 1.53
C VAL A 301 -6.88 40.73 2.14
N ASN A 302 -6.99 41.96 1.66
CA ASN A 302 -6.25 43.11 2.19
C ASN A 302 -6.65 43.47 3.62
N SER A 303 -7.87 43.11 4.04
CA SER A 303 -8.34 43.26 5.41
C SER A 303 -7.72 42.22 6.37
N LEU A 304 -7.21 41.10 5.85
CA LEU A 304 -6.69 39.99 6.62
C LEU A 304 -5.17 40.14 6.82
N ARG A 305 -4.69 39.78 8.02
CA ARG A 305 -3.25 39.75 8.30
C ARG A 305 -2.63 38.50 7.67
N SER A 306 -1.50 38.70 6.97
CA SER A 306 -0.75 37.60 6.36
C SER A 306 -0.41 36.51 7.40
N GLY A 307 -0.72 35.26 7.05
CA GLY A 307 -0.45 34.08 7.87
C GLY A 307 -1.46 33.78 8.99
N GLN A 308 -2.41 34.68 9.29
CA GLN A 308 -3.41 34.47 10.35
C GLN A 308 -4.78 34.06 9.82
N ALA A 309 -5.11 34.41 8.58
CA ALA A 309 -6.37 34.05 7.96
C ALA A 309 -6.21 33.71 6.48
N ARG A 310 -7.16 32.93 5.96
CA ARG A 310 -7.25 32.62 4.53
C ARG A 310 -8.70 32.76 4.07
N ALA A 311 -8.90 33.47 2.97
CA ALA A 311 -10.19 33.63 2.31
C ALA A 311 -10.37 32.57 1.22
N PHE A 312 -11.62 32.23 0.97
CA PHE A 312 -12.06 31.28 -0.04
C PHE A 312 -13.36 31.74 -0.68
N ARG A 313 -13.56 31.45 -1.96
CA ARG A 313 -14.87 31.55 -2.61
C ARG A 313 -15.62 30.23 -2.41
N TYR A 314 -16.70 30.29 -1.63
CA TYR A 314 -17.49 29.13 -1.23
C TYR A 314 -18.48 28.72 -2.33
N GLY A 315 -19.09 29.69 -3.01
CA GLY A 315 -19.93 29.45 -4.19
C GLY A 315 -20.68 30.72 -4.62
N GLY A 316 -20.79 30.98 -5.93
CA GLY A 316 -21.47 32.19 -6.40
C GLY A 316 -20.83 33.47 -5.83
N GLU A 317 -21.61 34.16 -5.00
CA GLU A 317 -21.28 35.38 -4.23
C GLU A 317 -20.87 35.13 -2.77
N GLU A 318 -20.81 33.88 -2.34
CA GLU A 318 -20.46 33.48 -0.99
C GLU A 318 -18.95 33.26 -0.84
N PHE A 319 -18.41 33.82 0.23
CA PHE A 319 -17.02 33.65 0.65
C PHE A 319 -16.94 33.03 2.04
N ALA A 320 -15.88 32.28 2.29
CA ALA A 320 -15.55 31.74 3.59
C ALA A 320 -14.17 32.22 4.02
N ILE A 321 -13.98 32.49 5.31
CA ILE A 321 -12.69 32.89 5.88
C ILE A 321 -12.39 32.01 7.08
N LEU A 322 -11.24 31.32 7.04
CA LEU A 322 -10.70 30.57 8.16
C LEU A 322 -9.64 31.43 8.85
N LEU A 323 -9.83 31.68 10.15
CA LEU A 323 -8.98 32.54 10.97
C LEU A 323 -8.38 31.73 12.13
N GLN A 324 -7.06 31.74 12.27
CA GLN A 324 -6.36 31.12 13.41
C GLN A 324 -6.45 32.00 14.66
N SER A 325 -7.65 32.09 15.24
CA SER A 325 -7.90 32.78 16.50
C SER A 325 -8.98 32.06 17.31
N GLY A 326 -8.80 32.04 18.63
CA GLY A 326 -9.81 31.60 19.60
C GLY A 326 -10.52 32.74 20.34
N ARG A 327 -10.34 34.00 19.91
CA ARG A 327 -10.84 35.17 20.64
C ARG A 327 -12.00 35.83 19.89
N GLN A 328 -13.15 35.89 20.55
CA GLN A 328 -14.36 36.49 19.98
C GLN A 328 -14.18 37.98 19.63
N ASP A 329 -13.38 38.73 20.41
CA ASP A 329 -13.08 40.15 20.11
C ASP A 329 -12.24 40.34 18.86
N GLU A 330 -11.38 39.37 18.53
CA GLU A 330 -10.62 39.42 17.28
C GLU A 330 -11.53 39.11 16.10
N LEU A 331 -12.41 38.12 16.26
CA LEU A 331 -13.43 37.79 15.27
C LEU A 331 -14.36 38.98 14.99
N ARG A 332 -14.82 39.67 16.04
CA ARG A 332 -15.64 40.89 15.95
C ARG A 332 -14.92 41.99 15.18
N ARG A 333 -13.65 42.28 15.53
CA ARG A 333 -12.84 43.30 14.87
C ARG A 333 -12.56 42.98 13.40
N ILE A 334 -12.38 41.72 13.05
CA ILE A 334 -12.18 41.30 11.66
C ILE A 334 -13.48 41.43 10.88
N GLY A 335 -14.60 40.92 11.40
CA GLY A 335 -15.90 41.04 10.74
C GLY A 335 -16.32 42.49 10.50
N GLN A 336 -16.15 43.37 11.49
CA GLN A 336 -16.41 44.80 11.34
C GLN A 336 -15.50 45.46 10.29
N ARG A 337 -14.23 45.07 10.25
CA ARG A 337 -13.29 45.58 9.24
C ARG A 337 -13.66 45.14 7.83
N LEU A 338 -14.10 43.89 7.66
CA LEU A 338 -14.57 43.39 6.36
C LEU A 338 -15.76 44.22 5.87
N LEU A 339 -16.76 44.46 6.73
CA LEU A 339 -17.91 45.32 6.41
C LEU A 339 -17.46 46.71 5.95
N GLN A 340 -16.57 47.35 6.72
CA GLN A 340 -16.06 48.69 6.41
C GLN A 340 -15.26 48.73 5.11
N GLN A 341 -14.40 47.75 4.87
CA GLN A 341 -13.53 47.72 3.69
C GLN A 341 -14.32 47.45 2.40
N VAL A 342 -15.33 46.58 2.45
CA VAL A 342 -16.22 46.39 1.31
C VAL A 342 -17.08 47.63 1.07
N ALA A 343 -17.65 48.24 2.13
CA ALA A 343 -18.40 49.50 1.97
C ALA A 343 -17.52 50.64 1.42
N ALA A 344 -16.23 50.67 1.77
CA ALA A 344 -15.27 51.67 1.29
C ALA A 344 -14.93 51.53 -0.21
N LEU A 345 -15.26 50.40 -0.85
CA LEU A 345 -15.17 50.27 -2.31
C LEU A 345 -16.16 51.20 -3.02
N GLN A 346 -17.25 51.60 -2.35
CA GLN A 346 -18.28 52.50 -2.88
C GLN A 346 -18.89 52.03 -4.22
N VAL A 347 -18.88 50.71 -4.49
CA VAL A 347 -19.48 50.11 -5.69
C VAL A 347 -20.96 50.47 -5.74
N GLU A 348 -21.37 51.22 -6.76
CA GLU A 348 -22.75 51.67 -6.93
C GLU A 348 -23.72 50.50 -7.06
N HIS A 349 -24.82 50.51 -6.30
CA HIS A 349 -25.89 49.52 -6.41
C HIS A 349 -27.26 50.19 -6.32
N HIS A 350 -27.70 50.80 -7.40
CA HIS A 350 -28.94 51.60 -7.42
C HIS A 350 -30.23 50.78 -7.37
N HIS A 351 -30.15 49.46 -7.62
CA HIS A 351 -31.30 48.58 -7.74
C HIS A 351 -31.52 47.67 -6.52
N ARG A 352 -30.90 48.00 -5.36
CA ARG A 352 -31.16 47.31 -4.11
C ARG A 352 -32.43 47.83 -3.40
N PRO A 353 -33.28 46.94 -2.86
CA PRO A 353 -34.59 47.32 -2.32
C PRO A 353 -34.57 48.00 -0.95
N ASP A 354 -33.44 48.02 -0.26
CA ASP A 354 -33.28 48.54 1.10
C ASP A 354 -32.74 49.98 1.15
N GLY A 355 -32.33 50.56 0.02
CA GLY A 355 -32.05 52.00 -0.12
C GLY A 355 -30.59 52.50 -0.08
N PRO A 356 -29.56 51.79 0.47
CA PRO A 356 -28.17 52.24 0.36
C PRO A 356 -27.74 52.41 -1.11
N PRO A 357 -26.90 53.40 -1.45
CA PRO A 357 -26.44 53.59 -2.83
C PRO A 357 -25.28 52.68 -3.23
N HIS A 358 -24.70 51.92 -2.30
CA HIS A 358 -23.52 51.08 -2.54
C HIS A 358 -23.75 49.63 -2.11
N LEU A 359 -22.95 48.72 -2.66
CA LEU A 359 -22.93 47.30 -2.33
C LEU A 359 -22.41 47.05 -0.90
N THR A 360 -23.00 46.08 -0.21
CA THR A 360 -22.64 45.68 1.16
C THR A 360 -22.49 44.17 1.26
N ILE A 361 -21.96 43.69 2.38
CA ILE A 361 -21.88 42.26 2.69
C ILE A 361 -22.54 41.98 4.03
N SER A 362 -23.08 40.78 4.19
CA SER A 362 -23.50 40.22 5.48
C SER A 362 -22.51 39.15 5.92
N VAL A 363 -22.25 39.08 7.23
CA VAL A 363 -21.24 38.15 7.79
C VAL A 363 -21.84 37.35 8.95
N GLY A 364 -21.72 36.03 8.88
CA GLY A 364 -21.99 35.11 9.99
C GLY A 364 -20.70 34.47 10.46
N ALA A 365 -20.41 34.47 11.75
CA ALA A 365 -19.17 33.90 12.26
C ALA A 365 -19.31 33.14 13.58
N ALA A 366 -18.45 32.14 13.76
CA ALA A 366 -18.43 31.28 14.94
C ALA A 366 -17.00 30.82 15.27
N LEU A 367 -16.77 30.51 16.55
CA LEU A 367 -15.53 29.90 17.03
C LEU A 367 -15.67 28.38 17.04
N SER A 368 -14.62 27.67 16.64
CA SER A 368 -14.54 26.20 16.77
C SER A 368 -14.62 25.72 18.21
N SER A 369 -14.30 26.57 19.19
CA SER A 369 -14.39 26.27 20.62
C SER A 369 -15.78 26.44 21.21
N LEU A 370 -16.80 26.77 20.41
CA LEU A 370 -18.17 26.88 20.92
C LEU A 370 -18.65 25.55 21.53
N PRO A 371 -19.34 25.58 22.67
CA PRO A 371 -19.93 24.39 23.27
C PRO A 371 -20.89 23.69 22.31
N GLY A 372 -20.89 22.36 22.29
CA GLY A 372 -21.86 21.56 21.55
C GLY A 372 -21.51 21.26 20.08
N LEU A 373 -20.43 21.81 19.54
CA LEU A 373 -19.92 21.44 18.21
C LEU A 373 -19.21 20.08 18.27
N ARG A 374 -19.61 19.13 17.41
CA ARG A 374 -19.00 17.77 17.36
C ARG A 374 -18.02 17.61 16.22
N ASP A 375 -18.29 18.27 15.10
CA ASP A 375 -17.48 18.24 13.91
C ASP A 375 -17.43 19.60 13.19
N ALA A 376 -16.66 19.67 12.11
CA ALA A 376 -16.51 20.88 11.31
C ALA A 376 -17.82 21.27 10.58
N THR A 377 -18.72 20.32 10.36
CA THR A 377 -20.03 20.54 9.74
C THR A 377 -20.94 21.30 10.69
N ASP A 378 -20.93 20.96 11.98
CA ASP A 378 -21.68 21.69 13.02
C ASP A 378 -21.21 23.16 13.09
N LEU A 379 -19.90 23.42 12.96
CA LEU A 379 -19.33 24.78 12.92
C LEU A 379 -19.80 25.56 11.69
N LEU A 380 -19.77 24.93 10.51
CA LEU A 380 -20.22 25.52 9.26
C LEU A 380 -21.72 25.87 9.33
N ALA A 381 -22.55 24.94 9.81
CA ALA A 381 -23.98 25.16 10.01
C ALA A 381 -24.24 26.28 11.03
N CYS A 382 -23.40 26.42 12.06
CA CYS A 382 -23.51 27.52 13.00
C CYS A 382 -23.24 28.88 12.34
N CYS A 383 -22.19 28.99 11.52
CA CYS A 383 -21.89 30.21 10.77
C CYS A 383 -23.01 30.56 9.78
N ASP A 384 -23.57 29.55 9.11
CA ASP A 384 -24.68 29.73 8.17
C ASP A 384 -25.92 30.30 8.85
N ARG A 385 -26.30 29.78 10.04
CA ARG A 385 -27.38 30.38 10.84
C ARG A 385 -27.10 31.83 11.21
N MET A 386 -25.86 32.17 11.54
CA MET A 386 -25.50 33.56 11.87
C MET A 386 -25.59 34.45 10.63
N LEU A 387 -25.14 33.98 9.47
CA LEU A 387 -25.24 34.71 8.21
C LEU A 387 -26.71 34.93 7.83
N TYR A 388 -27.54 33.90 8.01
CA TYR A 388 -28.98 34.00 7.82
C TYR A 388 -29.63 35.05 8.74
N ARG A 389 -29.27 35.04 10.04
CA ARG A 389 -29.72 36.08 10.99
C ARG A 389 -29.27 37.48 10.57
N ALA A 390 -28.04 37.63 10.07
CA ALA A 390 -27.53 38.91 9.56
C ALA A 390 -28.38 39.42 8.39
N LYS A 391 -28.75 38.53 7.46
CA LYS A 391 -29.63 38.86 6.33
C LYS A 391 -31.05 39.24 6.77
N GLN A 392 -31.59 38.56 7.78
CA GLN A 392 -32.94 38.86 8.32
C GLN A 392 -33.00 40.18 9.10
N GLN A 393 -31.96 40.53 9.84
CA GLN A 393 -31.91 41.74 10.67
C GLN A 393 -31.53 43.01 9.87
N GLY A 394 -31.71 43.00 8.54
CA GLY A 394 -31.46 44.18 7.71
C GLY A 394 -30.13 44.21 6.96
N ARG A 395 -29.39 43.09 6.90
CA ARG A 395 -28.12 42.95 6.14
C ARG A 395 -27.02 43.92 6.59
N ASN A 396 -25.92 44.03 5.83
CA ASN A 396 -24.79 44.92 6.11
C ASN A 396 -24.28 44.85 7.56
N GLN A 397 -24.18 43.64 8.11
CA GLN A 397 -23.84 43.45 9.51
C GLN A 397 -23.16 42.12 9.79
N LEU A 398 -22.57 42.06 10.98
CA LEU A 398 -21.91 40.88 11.52
C LEU A 398 -22.78 40.26 12.60
N GLN A 399 -23.08 38.97 12.46
CA GLN A 399 -23.66 38.16 13.52
C GLN A 399 -22.62 37.15 14.02
N LEU A 400 -22.43 37.11 15.34
CA LEU A 400 -21.51 36.21 16.02
C LEU A 400 -22.30 35.20 16.81
N ALA A 401 -21.96 33.92 16.67
CA ALA A 401 -22.45 32.90 17.57
C ALA A 401 -21.89 33.15 18.99
N THR A 402 -22.77 33.09 19.98
CA THR A 402 -22.45 33.17 21.41
C THR A 402 -22.73 31.82 22.08
N ASP A 403 -22.13 31.60 23.25
CA ASP A 403 -22.32 30.35 24.00
C ASP A 403 -23.79 30.07 24.34
N ASP A 404 -24.58 31.12 24.63
CA ASP A 404 -25.99 31.01 25.00
C ASP A 404 -26.88 30.53 23.83
N MET A 405 -26.53 30.91 22.60
CA MET A 405 -27.30 30.58 21.39
C MET A 405 -27.15 29.13 20.95
N VAL A 406 -26.11 28.43 21.39
CA VAL A 406 -25.90 26.99 21.09
C VAL A 406 -26.44 26.10 22.21
N ALA A 407 -26.55 26.63 23.43
CA ALA A 407 -27.11 25.93 24.59
C ALA A 407 -28.67 25.88 24.62
N GLY A 408 -29.35 26.46 23.62
CA GLY A 408 -30.81 26.42 23.51
C GLY A 408 -31.55 27.31 24.53
N ARG A 409 -30.94 28.41 24.97
CA ARG A 409 -31.57 29.41 25.85
C ARG A 409 -31.78 30.72 25.07
N ASP A 410 -32.93 30.82 24.38
CA ASP A 410 -33.52 32.10 23.96
C ASP A 410 -34.84 32.28 24.73
#